data_AF-A0A944BI35-F1
#
_entry.id   AF-A0A944BI35-F1
#
_cell.length_a   1.000
_cell.length_b   1.000
_cell.length_c   1.000
_cell.angle_alpha   90.00
_cell.angle_beta   90.00
_cell.angle_gamma   90.00
#
_symmetry.space_group_name_H-M   'P 1'
#
loop_
_entity.id
_entity.type
_entity.pdbx_description
1 polymer ?
#
loop_
_entity_poly.entity_id
_entity_poly.type
_entity_poly.pdbx_seq_one_letter_code
_entity_poly.pdbx_strand_id
1 'polypeptide(L)'
;RHTDNTAKVASVDSQRSLFTEGLRLVRTRIEFITKRKSKISLMVSSPESGDGKTHFVINLAGVYSLVSSKVLLIDLDLRNPQLSKRLGLDKVNGLVNVLIGDNKVEDVIIPASEEVPYDILPVGVIPPNPAELLRSDEMKNTMDYLKSIYDYVIVDTSPLGLVSDSYAISSLVDANLFVVRVGKTDKTFFRNFIHQMTNEVLSHSYIIINDIPKPKHNKKYGYGYGKYSYAYSGDSKYYHSQSGKYYVDDK
;
A
#
# COMPACT_ATOMS: atom_id res chain seq x y z
N ARG A 1 -12.63 8.33 9.56
CA ARG A 1 -12.34 9.79 9.54
C ARG A 1 -10.84 9.90 9.62
N HIS A 2 -10.19 10.38 8.56
CA HIS A 2 -8.73 10.31 8.36
C HIS A 2 -8.02 11.66 8.61
N THR A 3 -8.48 12.46 9.57
CA THR A 3 -8.01 13.86 9.69
C THR A 3 -7.34 14.24 11.00
N ASP A 4 -7.36 13.41 12.05
CA ASP A 4 -6.83 13.82 13.37
C ASP A 4 -5.59 13.02 13.82
N ASN A 5 -5.04 12.14 12.97
CA ASN A 5 -3.85 11.37 13.33
C ASN A 5 -2.59 12.09 12.86
N THR A 6 -1.80 12.61 13.80
CA THR A 6 -0.48 13.23 13.56
C THR A 6 0.58 12.19 13.16
N ALA A 7 0.28 10.90 13.32
CA ALA A 7 1.13 9.79 12.94
C ALA A 7 1.44 9.78 11.43
N LYS A 8 2.73 9.81 11.08
CA LYS A 8 3.16 9.55 9.68
C LYS A 8 2.78 8.14 9.25
N VAL A 9 2.89 7.15 10.15
CA VAL A 9 2.56 5.73 9.91
C VAL A 9 1.65 5.19 11.02
N ALA A 10 0.33 5.36 10.86
CA ALA A 10 -0.68 4.97 11.86
C ALA A 10 -0.66 3.48 12.25
N SER A 11 -0.26 2.57 11.35
CA SER A 11 -0.20 1.13 11.64
C SER A 11 0.91 0.74 12.62
N VAL A 12 1.94 1.58 12.73
CA VAL A 12 3.08 1.38 13.63
C VAL A 12 2.79 2.03 14.99
N ASP A 13 2.15 3.19 14.99
CA ASP A 13 1.77 3.91 16.21
C ASP A 13 0.63 3.19 16.97
N SER A 14 -0.41 2.76 16.25
CA SER A 14 -1.59 2.09 16.82
C SER A 14 -1.63 0.61 16.45
N GLN A 15 -0.59 -0.17 16.79
CA GLN A 15 -0.45 -1.57 16.35
C GLN A 15 -1.63 -2.50 16.70
N ARG A 16 -2.37 -2.19 17.77
CA ARG A 16 -3.54 -2.99 18.23
C ARG A 16 -4.88 -2.46 17.73
N SER A 17 -4.87 -1.45 16.85
CA SER A 17 -6.09 -0.90 16.25
C SER A 17 -6.73 -1.89 15.27
N LEU A 18 -8.05 -1.78 15.11
CA LEU A 18 -8.80 -2.52 14.08
C LEU A 18 -8.31 -2.21 12.67
N PHE A 19 -7.81 -0.99 12.44
CA PHE A 19 -7.20 -0.60 11.18
C PHE A 19 -5.93 -1.41 10.88
N THR A 20 -5.03 -1.51 11.86
CA THR A 20 -3.80 -2.30 11.72
C THR A 20 -4.09 -3.78 11.53
N GLU A 21 -5.11 -4.30 12.22
CA GLU A 21 -5.49 -5.71 12.05
C GLU A 21 -6.07 -6.00 10.67
N GLY A 22 -6.84 -5.06 10.10
CA GLY A 22 -7.26 -5.13 8.70
C GLY A 22 -6.08 -5.22 7.73
N LEU A 23 -5.02 -4.44 7.97
CA LEU A 23 -3.80 -4.48 7.17
C LEU A 23 -3.00 -5.79 7.36
N ARG A 24 -2.97 -6.37 8.57
CA ARG A 24 -2.38 -7.71 8.79
C ARG A 24 -3.12 -8.78 8.01
N LEU A 25 -4.45 -8.73 7.95
CA LEU A 25 -5.24 -9.63 7.12
C LEU A 25 -4.92 -9.46 5.63
N VAL A 26 -4.76 -8.21 5.16
CA VAL A 26 -4.34 -7.93 3.78
C VAL A 26 -2.97 -8.53 3.50
N ARG A 27 -1.98 -8.32 4.38
CA ARG A 27 -0.65 -8.95 4.28
C ARG A 27 -0.74 -10.46 4.14
N THR A 28 -1.46 -11.14 5.05
CA THR A 28 -1.62 -12.59 5.01
C THR A 28 -2.28 -13.07 3.71
N ARG A 29 -3.25 -12.32 3.18
CA ARG A 29 -3.87 -12.63 1.89
C ARG A 29 -2.87 -12.48 0.74
N ILE A 30 -2.05 -11.44 0.75
CA ILE A 30 -0.98 -11.21 -0.25
C ILE A 30 0.02 -12.37 -0.24
N GLU A 31 0.48 -12.79 0.94
CA GLU A 31 1.38 -13.94 1.09
C GLU A 31 0.75 -15.23 0.57
N PHE A 32 -0.56 -15.42 0.81
CA PHE A 32 -1.30 -16.58 0.32
C PHE A 32 -1.41 -16.61 -1.22
N ILE A 33 -1.78 -15.49 -1.85
CA ILE A 33 -1.92 -15.42 -3.32
C ILE A 33 -0.57 -15.55 -4.03
N THR A 34 0.51 -15.01 -3.44
CA THR A 34 1.87 -15.07 -4.00
C THR A 34 2.59 -16.37 -3.65
N LYS A 35 2.02 -17.17 -2.73
CA LYS A 35 2.60 -18.40 -2.16
C LYS A 35 4.00 -18.19 -1.59
N ARG A 36 4.26 -16.97 -1.09
CA ARG A 36 5.56 -16.53 -0.58
C ARG A 36 5.36 -15.79 0.72
N LYS A 37 6.38 -15.82 1.59
CA LYS A 37 6.42 -15.02 2.82
C LYS A 37 7.35 -13.82 2.71
N SER A 38 8.21 -13.76 1.69
CA SER A 38 9.14 -12.67 1.41
C SER A 38 9.42 -12.65 -0.09
N LYS A 39 10.19 -11.67 -0.55
CA LYS A 39 10.44 -11.40 -1.98
C LYS A 39 9.13 -11.17 -2.74
N ILE A 40 8.31 -10.27 -2.21
CA ILE A 40 7.00 -9.89 -2.79
C ILE A 40 7.07 -8.43 -3.23
N SER A 41 6.69 -8.20 -4.48
CA SER A 41 6.56 -6.86 -5.08
C SER A 41 5.11 -6.55 -5.41
N LEU A 42 4.65 -5.36 -5.05
CA LEU A 42 3.27 -4.93 -5.16
C LEU A 42 3.21 -3.59 -5.89
N MET A 43 2.35 -3.47 -6.89
CA MET A 43 1.89 -2.17 -7.37
C MET A 43 0.57 -1.85 -6.68
N VAL A 44 0.43 -0.61 -6.21
CA VAL A 44 -0.84 -0.11 -5.66
C VAL A 44 -1.31 1.08 -6.47
N SER A 45 -2.52 0.96 -7.01
CA SER A 45 -3.21 2.00 -7.77
C SER A 45 -4.68 2.08 -7.36
N SER A 46 -5.48 2.87 -8.08
CA SER A 46 -6.89 3.12 -7.83
C SER A 46 -7.56 3.58 -9.11
N PRO A 47 -8.89 3.42 -9.21
CA PRO A 47 -9.65 4.01 -10.30
C PRO A 47 -9.46 5.54 -10.33
N GLU A 48 -9.59 6.20 -9.18
CA GLU A 48 -9.65 7.66 -9.13
C GLU A 48 -8.70 8.27 -8.10
N SER A 49 -8.43 9.57 -8.25
CA SER A 49 -7.75 10.35 -7.21
C SER A 49 -8.61 10.43 -5.94
N GLY A 50 -7.98 10.41 -4.76
CA GLY A 50 -8.69 10.50 -3.47
C GLY A 50 -9.28 9.19 -2.92
N ASP A 51 -8.99 8.03 -3.55
CA ASP A 51 -9.45 6.71 -3.07
C ASP A 51 -8.68 6.20 -1.83
N GLY A 52 -7.62 6.89 -1.42
CA GLY A 52 -6.86 6.61 -0.20
C GLY A 52 -5.62 5.73 -0.37
N LYS A 53 -5.17 5.49 -1.61
CA LYS A 53 -3.95 4.70 -1.93
C LYS A 53 -2.74 5.04 -1.08
N THR A 54 -2.31 6.30 -1.10
CA THR A 54 -1.10 6.74 -0.40
C THR A 54 -1.22 6.51 1.11
N HIS A 55 -2.42 6.60 1.69
CA HIS A 55 -2.63 6.24 3.09
C HIS A 55 -2.53 4.73 3.30
N PHE A 56 -3.14 3.94 2.42
CA PHE A 56 -3.06 2.48 2.45
C PHE A 56 -1.62 1.97 2.30
N VAL A 57 -0.84 2.43 1.31
CA VAL A 57 0.53 1.94 1.05
C VAL A 57 1.51 2.27 2.19
N ILE A 58 1.44 3.49 2.74
CA ILE A 58 2.26 3.90 3.90
C ILE A 58 2.03 2.94 5.07
N ASN A 59 0.77 2.65 5.37
CA ASN A 59 0.44 1.80 6.51
C ASN A 59 0.66 0.31 6.21
N LEU A 60 0.48 -0.13 4.96
CA LEU A 60 0.81 -1.49 4.54
C LEU A 60 2.32 -1.75 4.66
N ALA A 61 3.16 -0.82 4.22
CA ALA A 61 4.61 -0.86 4.40
C ALA A 61 4.96 -0.93 5.89
N GLY A 62 4.29 -0.14 6.74
CA GLY A 62 4.42 -0.22 8.19
C GLY A 62 4.05 -1.59 8.78
N VAL A 63 3.05 -2.30 8.25
CA VAL A 63 2.72 -3.66 8.71
C VAL A 63 3.75 -4.70 8.25
N TYR A 64 4.35 -4.52 7.08
CA TYR A 64 5.47 -5.35 6.63
C TYR A 64 6.74 -5.08 7.43
N SER A 65 7.01 -3.84 7.84
CA SER A 65 8.21 -3.51 8.60
C SER A 65 8.24 -4.12 10.00
N LEU A 66 7.07 -4.44 10.56
CA LEU A 66 6.96 -5.19 11.82
C LEU A 66 7.51 -6.63 11.72
N VAL A 67 7.69 -7.18 10.51
CA VAL A 67 8.14 -8.57 10.29
C VAL A 67 9.38 -8.69 9.42
N SER A 68 9.84 -7.63 8.77
CA SER A 68 11.11 -7.58 8.05
C SER A 68 11.70 -6.17 8.08
N SER A 69 13.01 -6.06 8.21
CA SER A 69 13.73 -4.79 8.05
C SER A 69 13.94 -4.39 6.59
N LYS A 70 13.66 -5.29 5.63
CA LYS A 70 13.91 -5.09 4.20
C LYS A 70 12.62 -4.74 3.45
N VAL A 71 12.03 -3.61 3.80
CA VAL A 71 10.83 -3.07 3.16
C VAL A 71 11.18 -1.77 2.44
N LEU A 72 10.81 -1.68 1.16
CA LEU A 72 10.94 -0.47 0.35
C LEU A 72 9.57 0.00 -0.12
N LEU A 73 9.29 1.29 0.09
CA LEU A 73 8.14 1.99 -0.48
C LEU A 73 8.61 2.97 -1.57
N ILE A 74 8.14 2.80 -2.80
CA ILE A 74 8.50 3.61 -3.95
C ILE A 74 7.36 4.57 -4.28
N ASP A 75 7.67 5.86 -4.44
CA ASP A 75 6.74 6.86 -5.00
C ASP A 75 6.87 6.94 -6.51
N LEU A 76 5.81 6.57 -7.21
CA LEU A 76 5.71 6.63 -8.66
C LEU A 76 4.44 7.36 -9.12
N ASP A 77 3.86 8.22 -8.28
CA ASP A 77 2.82 9.15 -8.74
C ASP A 77 3.46 10.37 -9.40
N LEU A 78 3.84 10.21 -10.67
CA LEU A 78 4.53 11.24 -11.47
C LEU A 78 3.67 12.48 -11.76
N ARG A 79 2.35 12.42 -11.52
CA ARG A 79 1.46 13.57 -11.74
C ARG A 79 1.19 14.34 -10.46
N ASN A 80 1.11 13.65 -9.33
CA ASN A 80 0.87 14.25 -8.05
C ASN A 80 1.49 13.41 -6.93
N PRO A 81 2.81 13.56 -6.64
CA PRO A 81 3.55 12.68 -5.73
C PRO A 81 3.13 12.89 -4.27
N GLN A 82 1.98 12.33 -3.90
CA GLN A 82 1.36 12.49 -2.60
C GLN A 82 2.17 11.79 -1.50
N LEU A 83 2.84 10.68 -1.82
CA LEU A 83 3.69 9.98 -0.87
C LEU A 83 4.87 10.86 -0.47
N SER A 84 5.64 11.36 -1.45
CA SER A 84 6.77 12.25 -1.21
C SER A 84 6.34 13.51 -0.47
N LYS A 85 5.24 14.16 -0.88
CA LYS A 85 4.69 15.34 -0.19
C LYS A 85 4.33 15.06 1.27
N ARG A 86 3.66 13.93 1.57
CA ARG A 86 3.23 13.57 2.93
C ARG A 86 4.40 13.24 3.85
N LEU A 87 5.52 12.78 3.29
CA LEU A 87 6.72 12.45 4.05
C LEU A 87 7.77 13.57 4.06
N GLY A 88 7.52 14.68 3.37
CA GLY A 88 8.45 15.83 3.30
C GLY A 88 9.64 15.59 2.37
N LEU A 89 9.46 14.79 1.32
CA LEU A 89 10.48 14.34 0.37
C LEU A 89 10.25 14.90 -1.06
N ASP A 90 9.57 16.04 -1.19
CA ASP A 90 9.17 16.63 -2.47
C ASP A 90 10.31 17.31 -3.25
N LYS A 91 11.50 17.43 -2.66
CA LYS A 91 12.66 18.16 -3.23
C LYS A 91 13.97 17.39 -3.17
N VAL A 92 13.92 16.08 -2.95
CA VAL A 92 15.11 15.21 -2.95
C VAL A 92 15.22 14.50 -4.29
N ASN A 93 16.43 14.07 -4.65
CA ASN A 93 16.61 13.17 -5.79
C ASN A 93 15.92 11.84 -5.50
N GLY A 94 15.43 11.19 -6.56
CA GLY A 94 14.64 9.97 -6.44
C GLY A 94 14.72 9.09 -7.66
N LEU A 95 13.74 8.21 -7.83
CA LEU A 95 13.69 7.23 -8.91
C LEU A 95 13.89 7.87 -10.28
N VAL A 96 13.26 9.01 -10.55
CA VAL A 96 13.39 9.68 -11.84
C VAL A 96 14.83 10.09 -12.15
N ASN A 97 15.61 10.52 -11.14
CA ASN A 97 17.04 10.83 -11.30
C ASN A 97 17.87 9.59 -11.65
N VAL A 98 17.47 8.41 -11.17
CA VAL A 98 18.09 7.14 -11.55
C VAL A 98 17.78 6.81 -13.00
N LEU A 99 16.52 6.95 -13.42
CA LEU A 99 16.07 6.59 -14.77
C LEU A 99 16.69 7.45 -15.87
N ILE A 100 17.16 8.67 -15.54
CA ILE A 100 17.88 9.55 -16.47
C ILE A 100 19.41 9.42 -16.35
N GLY A 101 19.91 8.59 -15.43
CA GLY A 101 21.34 8.30 -15.25
C GLY A 101 22.12 9.31 -14.39
N ASP A 102 21.44 10.22 -13.70
CA ASP A 102 22.07 11.25 -12.86
C ASP A 102 22.55 10.69 -11.51
N ASN A 103 21.91 9.62 -11.03
CA ASN A 103 22.19 9.02 -9.73
C ASN A 103 22.15 7.50 -9.80
N LYS A 104 22.88 6.84 -8.89
CA LYS A 104 22.65 5.42 -8.60
C LYS A 104 21.46 5.29 -7.67
N VAL A 105 20.75 4.16 -7.77
CA VAL A 105 19.54 3.93 -6.97
C VAL A 105 19.82 3.91 -5.47
N GLU A 106 20.97 3.40 -5.05
CA GLU A 106 21.38 3.35 -3.65
C GLU A 106 21.57 4.74 -3.04
N ASP A 107 21.98 5.72 -3.86
CA ASP A 107 22.28 7.08 -3.39
C ASP A 107 21.01 7.90 -3.14
N VAL A 108 19.87 7.46 -3.65
CA VAL A 108 18.59 8.18 -3.57
C VAL A 108 17.54 7.47 -2.70
N ILE A 109 17.87 6.30 -2.15
CA ILE A 109 17.03 5.63 -1.15
C ILE A 109 17.17 6.37 0.18
N ILE A 110 16.03 6.80 0.73
CA ILE A 110 15.95 7.37 2.06
C ILE A 110 15.79 6.22 3.05
N PRO A 111 16.75 6.01 3.97
CA PRO A 111 16.70 4.89 4.89
C PRO A 111 15.59 5.04 5.93
N ALA A 112 15.15 3.91 6.47
CA ALA A 112 14.24 3.85 7.61
C ALA A 112 14.70 4.75 8.77
N SER A 113 13.73 5.33 9.47
CA SER A 113 13.89 6.22 10.62
C SER A 113 12.90 5.86 11.73
N GLU A 114 13.01 6.52 12.88
CA GLU A 114 12.04 6.35 13.98
C GLU A 114 10.60 6.70 13.56
N GLU A 115 10.43 7.68 12.67
CA GLU A 115 9.11 8.11 12.21
C GLU A 115 8.56 7.27 11.05
N VAL A 116 9.46 6.66 10.25
CA VAL A 116 9.10 5.82 9.10
C VAL A 116 9.98 4.57 9.10
N PRO A 117 9.47 3.40 9.54
CA PRO A 117 10.30 2.22 9.82
C PRO A 117 10.59 1.36 8.59
N TYR A 118 10.69 1.97 7.41
CA TYR A 118 11.02 1.30 6.15
C TYR A 118 11.71 2.29 5.21
N ASP A 119 12.43 1.76 4.22
CA ASP A 119 13.13 2.59 3.26
C ASP A 119 12.14 3.19 2.25
N ILE A 120 12.47 4.37 1.75
CA ILE A 120 11.65 5.08 0.77
C ILE A 120 12.49 5.42 -0.45
N LEU A 121 11.97 5.10 -1.64
CA LEU A 121 12.48 5.65 -2.89
C LEU A 121 11.52 6.74 -3.36
N PRO A 122 11.85 8.03 -3.15
CA PRO A 122 11.00 9.14 -3.56
C PRO A 122 10.96 9.26 -5.09
N VAL A 123 10.01 10.04 -5.59
CA VAL A 123 9.84 10.20 -7.04
C VAL A 123 11.03 10.92 -7.69
N GLY A 124 11.58 11.94 -7.02
CA GLY A 124 12.61 12.81 -7.58
C GLY A 124 12.05 14.00 -8.38
N VAL A 125 12.93 14.71 -9.08
CA VAL A 125 12.55 15.85 -9.92
C VAL A 125 11.90 15.35 -11.20
N ILE A 126 10.61 15.62 -11.38
CA ILE A 126 9.82 15.10 -12.52
C ILE A 126 10.13 15.92 -13.80
N PRO A 127 10.65 15.31 -14.88
CA PRO A 127 10.92 15.97 -16.15
C PRO A 127 9.63 16.13 -16.97
N PRO A 128 9.68 16.82 -18.12
CA PRO A 128 8.50 17.03 -18.97
C PRO A 128 7.84 15.75 -19.49
N ASN A 129 8.61 14.66 -19.69
CA ASN A 129 8.17 13.42 -20.34
C ASN A 129 8.27 12.18 -19.42
N PRO A 130 7.53 12.13 -18.30
CA PRO A 130 7.66 11.08 -17.29
C PRO A 130 7.30 9.66 -17.78
N ALA A 131 6.36 9.55 -18.72
CA ALA A 131 5.81 8.26 -19.15
C ALA A 131 6.82 7.40 -19.95
N GLU A 132 7.76 8.02 -20.65
CA GLU A 132 8.78 7.29 -21.42
C GLU A 132 9.79 6.59 -20.50
N LEU A 133 10.15 7.23 -19.39
CA LEU A 133 11.07 6.68 -18.40
C LEU A 133 10.54 5.39 -17.79
N LEU A 134 9.23 5.30 -17.54
CA LEU A 134 8.62 4.11 -16.95
C LEU A 134 8.66 2.87 -17.87
N ARG A 135 8.79 3.09 -19.18
CA ARG A 135 8.88 2.01 -20.19
C ARG A 135 10.31 1.66 -20.58
N SER A 136 11.30 2.31 -19.96
CA SER A 136 12.71 2.07 -20.25
C SER A 136 13.20 0.74 -19.70
N ASP A 137 14.24 0.19 -20.31
CA ASP A 137 14.98 -0.96 -19.76
C ASP A 137 15.58 -0.62 -18.39
N GLU A 138 15.95 0.65 -18.16
CA GLU A 138 16.48 1.12 -16.89
C GLU A 138 15.46 0.98 -15.75
N MET A 139 14.18 1.25 -16.00
CA MET A 139 13.12 1.02 -15.00
C MET A 139 13.00 -0.47 -14.64
N LYS A 140 13.07 -1.35 -15.65
CA LYS A 140 13.05 -2.79 -15.42
C LYS A 140 14.29 -3.26 -14.64
N ASN A 141 15.48 -2.82 -15.02
CA ASN A 141 16.73 -3.14 -14.33
C ASN A 141 16.72 -2.66 -12.88
N THR A 142 16.25 -1.43 -12.64
CA THR A 142 16.08 -0.85 -11.31
C THR A 142 15.13 -1.69 -10.46
N MET A 143 13.95 -2.05 -11.00
CA MET A 143 12.99 -2.90 -10.29
C MET A 143 13.54 -4.29 -9.99
N ASP A 144 14.22 -4.93 -10.95
CA ASP A 144 14.85 -6.25 -10.77
C ASP A 144 15.92 -6.19 -9.66
N TYR A 145 16.75 -5.15 -9.65
CA TYR A 145 17.74 -4.92 -8.60
C TYR A 145 17.10 -4.71 -7.23
N LEU A 146 16.12 -3.82 -7.10
CA LEU A 146 15.43 -3.54 -5.83
C LEU A 146 14.77 -4.80 -5.26
N LYS A 147 14.13 -5.61 -6.11
CA LYS A 147 13.54 -6.91 -5.71
C LYS A 147 14.61 -7.91 -5.22
N SER A 148 15.84 -7.81 -5.73
CA SER A 148 16.95 -8.67 -5.30
C SER A 148 17.43 -8.34 -3.87
N ILE A 149 17.38 -7.07 -3.45
CA ILE A 149 17.91 -6.62 -2.16
C ILE A 149 16.83 -6.45 -1.06
N TYR A 150 15.58 -6.19 -1.44
CA TYR A 150 14.45 -6.04 -0.50
C TYR A 150 13.61 -7.31 -0.39
N ASP A 151 12.97 -7.54 0.77
CA ASP A 151 11.98 -8.60 0.95
C ASP A 151 10.61 -8.17 0.45
N TYR A 152 10.29 -6.88 0.58
CA TYR A 152 9.03 -6.31 0.12
C TYR A 152 9.27 -5.01 -0.63
N VAL A 153 8.75 -4.91 -1.85
CA VAL A 153 8.79 -3.70 -2.67
C VAL A 153 7.36 -3.26 -2.96
N ILE A 154 6.95 -2.10 -2.45
CA ILE A 154 5.60 -1.58 -2.63
C ILE A 154 5.68 -0.30 -3.45
N VAL A 155 4.95 -0.22 -4.56
CA VAL A 155 4.97 0.92 -5.48
C VAL A 155 3.65 1.67 -5.40
N ASP A 156 3.66 2.91 -4.90
CA ASP A 156 2.51 3.83 -5.00
C ASP A 156 2.50 4.47 -6.38
N THR A 157 1.36 4.50 -7.05
CA THR A 157 1.25 4.97 -8.44
C THR A 157 0.12 5.99 -8.60
N SER A 158 0.14 6.75 -9.69
CA SER A 158 -1.02 7.59 -10.09
C SER A 158 -2.29 6.74 -10.27
N PRO A 159 -3.50 7.32 -10.16
CA PRO A 159 -4.75 6.59 -10.42
C PRO A 159 -4.79 6.04 -11.85
N LEU A 160 -4.74 4.72 -11.99
CA LEU A 160 -4.63 4.04 -13.28
C LEU A 160 -5.90 4.19 -14.14
N GLY A 161 -7.06 4.45 -13.53
CA GLY A 161 -8.28 4.79 -14.28
C GLY A 161 -8.23 6.14 -15.01
N LEU A 162 -7.28 7.01 -14.66
CA LEU A 162 -7.11 8.34 -15.28
C LEU A 162 -5.80 8.45 -16.09
N VAL A 163 -4.86 7.53 -15.87
CA VAL A 163 -3.47 7.64 -16.29
C VAL A 163 -2.92 6.27 -16.69
N SER A 164 -2.50 6.11 -17.93
CA SER A 164 -1.93 4.85 -18.43
C SER A 164 -0.45 4.64 -18.09
N ASP A 165 0.23 5.65 -17.53
CA ASP A 165 1.69 5.63 -17.36
C ASP A 165 2.14 4.48 -16.43
N SER A 166 1.32 4.16 -15.43
CA SER A 166 1.60 3.12 -14.43
C SER A 166 1.39 1.68 -14.93
N TYR A 167 0.87 1.47 -16.15
CA TYR A 167 0.75 0.12 -16.72
C TYR A 167 2.09 -0.55 -16.91
N ALA A 168 3.12 0.22 -17.24
CA ALA A 168 4.47 -0.30 -17.43
C ALA A 168 5.02 -1.02 -16.19
N ILE A 169 4.51 -0.68 -15.01
CA ILE A 169 4.91 -1.26 -13.71
C ILE A 169 4.14 -2.54 -13.41
N SER A 170 2.91 -2.64 -13.88
CA SER A 170 2.00 -3.73 -13.53
C SER A 170 2.53 -5.12 -13.90
N SER A 171 3.40 -5.20 -14.91
CA SER A 171 4.08 -6.43 -15.36
C SER A 171 5.41 -6.70 -14.67
N LEU A 172 5.96 -5.74 -13.92
CA LEU A 172 7.23 -5.85 -13.19
C LEU A 172 7.04 -6.30 -11.73
N VAL A 173 5.80 -6.31 -11.24
CA VAL A 173 5.43 -6.67 -9.87
C VAL A 173 4.71 -8.03 -9.79
N ASP A 174 4.65 -8.61 -8.59
CA ASP A 174 4.00 -9.90 -8.36
C ASP A 174 2.47 -9.80 -8.22
N ALA A 175 1.95 -8.65 -7.76
CA ALA A 175 0.52 -8.40 -7.66
C ALA A 175 0.17 -6.91 -7.82
N ASN A 176 -1.00 -6.67 -8.40
CA ASN A 176 -1.57 -5.35 -8.64
C ASN A 176 -2.77 -5.15 -7.69
N LEU A 177 -2.70 -4.15 -6.81
CA LEU A 177 -3.76 -3.84 -5.85
C LEU A 177 -4.46 -2.54 -6.24
N PHE A 178 -5.78 -2.57 -6.39
CA PHE A 178 -6.59 -1.39 -6.70
C PHE A 178 -7.43 -0.99 -5.50
N VAL A 179 -7.13 0.17 -4.93
CA VAL A 179 -7.85 0.74 -3.80
C VAL A 179 -9.11 1.43 -4.31
N VAL A 180 -10.27 1.03 -3.79
CA VAL A 180 -11.58 1.56 -4.13
C VAL A 180 -12.23 2.06 -2.85
N ARG A 181 -12.72 3.31 -2.85
CA ARG A 181 -13.21 3.96 -1.64
C ARG A 181 -14.73 3.97 -1.58
N VAL A 182 -15.27 3.34 -0.53
CA VAL A 182 -16.71 3.27 -0.31
C VAL A 182 -17.29 4.68 -0.14
N GLY A 183 -18.38 4.96 -0.85
CA GLY A 183 -19.07 6.25 -0.79
C GLY A 183 -18.34 7.40 -1.50
N LYS A 184 -17.20 7.14 -2.17
CA LYS A 184 -16.44 8.14 -2.93
C LYS A 184 -16.21 7.74 -4.39
N THR A 185 -15.74 6.52 -4.66
CA THR A 185 -15.44 6.09 -6.04
C THR A 185 -16.76 5.94 -6.81
N ASP A 186 -16.84 6.54 -8.00
CA ASP A 186 -18.05 6.46 -8.82
C ASP A 186 -18.27 5.02 -9.29
N LYS A 187 -19.51 4.53 -9.14
CA LYS A 187 -19.84 3.13 -9.41
C LYS A 187 -19.76 2.80 -10.90
N THR A 188 -20.13 3.74 -11.76
CA THR A 188 -20.10 3.55 -13.22
C THR A 188 -18.67 3.58 -13.71
N PHE A 189 -17.88 4.54 -13.23
CA PHE A 189 -16.46 4.65 -13.50
C PHE A 189 -15.71 3.39 -13.04
N PHE A 190 -15.96 2.93 -11.82
CA PHE A 190 -15.37 1.68 -11.31
C PHE A 190 -15.74 0.46 -12.16
N ARG A 191 -17.00 0.35 -12.62
CA ARG A 191 -17.40 -0.74 -13.52
C ARG A 191 -16.60 -0.70 -14.83
N ASN A 192 -16.48 0.47 -15.45
CA ASN A 192 -15.72 0.64 -16.68
C ASN A 192 -14.24 0.32 -16.47
N PHE A 193 -13.67 0.76 -15.35
CA PHE A 193 -12.32 0.44 -14.94
C PHE A 193 -12.08 -1.08 -14.84
N ILE A 194 -12.97 -1.82 -14.16
CA ILE A 194 -12.86 -3.28 -14.08
C ILE A 194 -12.95 -3.95 -15.45
N HIS A 195 -13.85 -3.49 -16.32
CA HIS A 195 -13.94 -4.00 -17.68
C HIS A 195 -12.64 -3.77 -18.45
N GLN A 196 -12.05 -2.57 -18.33
CA GLN A 196 -10.76 -2.25 -18.93
C GLN A 196 -9.64 -3.15 -18.40
N MET A 197 -9.49 -3.28 -17.07
CA MET A 197 -8.45 -4.12 -16.45
C MET A 197 -8.54 -5.58 -16.88
N THR A 198 -9.77 -6.08 -17.04
CA THR A 198 -10.02 -7.47 -17.46
C THR A 198 -9.64 -7.67 -18.93
N ASN A 199 -9.91 -6.68 -19.79
CA ASN A 199 -9.62 -6.74 -21.21
C ASN A 199 -8.13 -6.56 -21.52
N GLU A 200 -7.43 -5.73 -20.76
CA GLU A 200 -6.00 -5.43 -20.94
C GLU A 200 -5.08 -6.46 -20.26
N VAL A 201 -5.65 -7.53 -19.69
CA VAL A 201 -4.94 -8.69 -19.13
C VAL A 201 -3.90 -8.29 -18.07
N LEU A 202 -4.27 -7.35 -17.18
CA LEU A 202 -3.47 -7.11 -15.98
C LEU A 202 -3.56 -8.31 -15.05
N SER A 203 -2.63 -9.24 -15.22
CA SER A 203 -2.55 -10.44 -14.41
C SER A 203 -2.39 -10.10 -12.92
N HIS A 204 -2.89 -10.98 -12.05
CA HIS A 204 -2.73 -10.85 -10.59
C HIS A 204 -3.27 -9.52 -10.02
N SER A 205 -4.44 -9.10 -10.52
CA SER A 205 -5.14 -7.89 -10.07
C SER A 205 -6.15 -8.18 -8.95
N TYR A 206 -6.12 -7.37 -7.88
CA TYR A 206 -6.96 -7.52 -6.69
C TYR A 206 -7.54 -6.18 -6.24
N ILE A 207 -8.71 -6.22 -5.61
CA ILE A 207 -9.40 -5.02 -5.10
C ILE A 207 -9.23 -4.91 -3.59
N ILE A 208 -8.87 -3.70 -3.14
CA ILE A 208 -8.88 -3.29 -1.74
C ILE A 208 -10.05 -2.34 -1.54
N ILE A 209 -11.00 -2.71 -0.67
CA ILE A 209 -12.13 -1.85 -0.31
C ILE A 209 -11.73 -0.99 0.88
N ASN A 210 -11.67 0.32 0.67
CA ASN A 210 -11.28 1.32 1.66
C ASN A 210 -12.48 2.12 2.19
N ASP A 211 -12.34 2.73 3.37
CA ASP A 211 -13.37 3.53 4.06
C ASP A 211 -14.70 2.79 4.30
N ILE A 212 -14.63 1.49 4.64
CA ILE A 212 -15.82 0.71 5.00
C ILE A 212 -16.49 1.35 6.23
N PRO A 213 -17.77 1.76 6.14
CA PRO A 213 -18.48 2.36 7.26
C PRO A 213 -18.58 1.40 8.44
N LYS A 214 -18.37 1.90 9.67
CA LYS A 214 -18.66 1.12 10.88
C LYS A 214 -20.17 0.76 10.88
N PRO A 215 -20.56 -0.50 11.16
CA PRO A 215 -21.96 -0.88 11.21
C PRO A 215 -22.72 -0.07 12.28
N LYS A 216 -23.92 0.43 11.93
CA LYS A 216 -24.70 1.38 12.74
C LYS A 216 -25.35 0.78 14.01
N HIS A 217 -25.11 -0.49 14.37
CA HIS A 217 -25.73 -1.12 15.53
C HIS A 217 -24.74 -1.88 16.42
N ASN A 218 -24.94 -1.76 17.74
CA ASN A 218 -24.27 -2.39 18.90
C ASN A 218 -24.21 -3.93 18.91
N LYS A 219 -24.21 -4.60 17.76
CA LYS A 219 -23.97 -6.03 17.72
C LYS A 219 -22.46 -6.25 17.62
N LYS A 220 -21.87 -6.71 18.74
CA LYS A 220 -20.53 -7.32 18.81
C LYS A 220 -20.37 -8.36 17.70
N TYR A 221 -19.90 -7.97 16.53
CA TYR A 221 -19.48 -8.89 15.49
C TYR A 221 -18.23 -8.33 14.83
N GLY A 222 -17.16 -9.09 14.99
CA GLY A 222 -15.87 -8.83 14.39
C GLY A 222 -15.91 -8.89 12.87
N TYR A 223 -14.80 -8.45 12.30
CA TYR A 223 -14.47 -8.48 10.89
C TYR A 223 -14.83 -9.82 10.23
N GLY A 224 -15.70 -9.79 9.23
CA GLY A 224 -16.07 -10.98 8.45
C GLY A 224 -16.95 -10.63 7.26
N TYR A 225 -16.36 -10.63 6.06
CA TYR A 225 -17.12 -10.76 4.82
C TYR A 225 -17.61 -12.21 4.73
N GLY A 226 -18.90 -12.43 4.92
CA GLY A 226 -19.61 -13.68 4.58
C GLY A 226 -19.44 -14.84 5.56
N LYS A 227 -20.53 -15.18 6.27
CA LYS A 227 -20.96 -16.47 6.87
C LYS A 227 -19.97 -17.46 7.53
N TYR A 228 -18.67 -17.21 7.61
CA TYR A 228 -17.69 -18.06 8.27
C TYR A 228 -16.70 -17.19 9.08
N SER A 229 -17.11 -16.85 10.29
CA SER A 229 -16.23 -16.25 11.29
C SER A 229 -15.66 -17.34 12.19
N TYR A 230 -14.38 -17.66 12.03
CA TYR A 230 -13.62 -18.39 13.05
C TYR A 230 -13.30 -17.42 14.19
N ALA A 231 -14.04 -17.53 15.29
CA ALA A 231 -13.67 -16.92 16.55
C ALA A 231 -12.69 -17.85 17.26
N TYR A 232 -11.43 -17.44 17.41
CA TYR A 232 -10.61 -17.92 18.52
C TYR A 232 -11.13 -17.24 19.78
N SER A 233 -12.21 -17.79 20.33
CA SER A 233 -12.65 -17.51 21.69
C SER A 233 -12.11 -18.66 22.53
N GLY A 234 -11.04 -18.39 23.29
CA GLY A 234 -10.56 -19.30 24.31
C GLY A 234 -11.67 -19.51 25.33
N ASP A 235 -12.36 -20.65 25.20
CA ASP A 235 -13.36 -21.11 26.14
C ASP A 235 -12.60 -21.81 27.28
N SER A 236 -12.36 -21.10 28.38
CA SER A 236 -11.98 -21.71 29.65
C SER A 236 -12.73 -21.04 30.79
N LYS A 237 -13.86 -21.68 31.13
CA LYS A 237 -14.45 -21.59 32.46
C LYS A 237 -13.37 -21.89 33.51
N TYR A 238 -13.48 -21.21 34.65
CA TYR A 238 -12.59 -21.24 35.83
C TYR A 238 -11.34 -20.35 35.72
N TYR A 239 -11.47 -19.09 36.16
CA TYR A 239 -10.74 -18.50 37.30
C TYR A 239 -11.20 -17.04 37.46
N HIS A 240 -11.65 -16.70 38.67
CA HIS A 240 -11.91 -15.32 39.07
C HIS A 240 -10.57 -14.58 39.18
N SER A 241 -10.41 -13.49 38.41
CA SER A 241 -9.89 -12.18 38.83
C SER A 241 -9.19 -11.42 37.68
N GLN A 242 -9.59 -10.16 37.54
CA GLN A 242 -8.95 -9.03 36.85
C GLN A 242 -8.36 -9.27 35.44
N SER A 243 -9.05 -8.76 34.41
CA SER A 243 -8.44 -8.61 33.08
C SER A 243 -8.84 -7.30 32.38
N GLY A 244 -7.80 -6.60 31.94
CA GLY A 244 -7.83 -5.29 31.30
C GLY A 244 -8.41 -5.29 29.90
N LYS A 245 -8.74 -4.09 29.42
CA LYS A 245 -9.34 -3.82 28.12
C LYS A 245 -8.31 -4.06 27.00
N TYR A 246 -8.58 -5.00 26.10
CA TYR A 246 -7.64 -5.45 25.06
C TYR A 246 -7.64 -4.62 23.76
N TYR A 247 -8.55 -3.66 23.60
CA TYR A 247 -8.62 -2.84 22.39
C TYR A 247 -8.90 -1.38 22.74
N VAL A 248 -8.17 -0.49 22.09
CA VAL A 248 -8.37 0.96 22.17
C VAL A 248 -8.92 1.39 20.81
N ASP A 249 -10.14 1.93 20.79
CA ASP A 249 -10.69 2.63 19.63
C ASP A 249 -9.94 3.95 19.50
N ASP A 250 -9.40 4.25 18.31
CA ASP A 250 -8.91 5.58 17.99
C ASP A 250 -10.11 6.55 18.02
N LYS A 251 -10.01 7.61 18.85
CA LYS A 251 -10.96 8.73 18.89
C LYS A 251 -10.64 9.74 17.80
#